data_AF-A0A4Q3D3P1-F1
#
_entry.id   AF-A0A4Q3D3P1-F1
#
_cell.length_a   1.000
_cell.length_b   1.000
_cell.length_c   1.000
_cell.angle_alpha   90.00
_cell.angle_beta   90.00
_cell.angle_gamma   90.00
#
_symmetry.space_group_name_H-M   'P 1'
#
loop_
_entity.id
_entity.type
_entity.pdbx_description
1 polymer ?
#
loop_
_entity_poly.entity_id
_entity_poly.type
_entity_poly.pdbx_seq_one_letter_code
_entity_poly.pdbx_strand_id
1 'polypeptide(L)'
;MYFNKISKGILFSGLLATLAVTSCKKEAPHHNHDNEEYDKIKVHLIALDVAGNQSQDTVSITYDAHGDASPALSTIQANKSYRMLIELYAHDEPINNEIIADAAEHKFFFFATPSSAISNYVYNDDNIGLDGKVSFSGLGAIKVQALLRHGLDKSHADAQAYNSTNYQNAGGSNDINITLDLKAE
;
A
#
# COMPACT_ATOMS: atom_id res chain seq x y z
N MET A 1 -19.51 -50.17 -70.09
CA MET A 1 -19.06 -51.50 -69.65
C MET A 1 -18.61 -51.39 -68.21
N TYR A 2 -19.24 -52.17 -67.33
CA TYR A 2 -18.93 -52.34 -65.90
C TYR A 2 -17.44 -52.63 -65.68
N PHE A 3 -16.83 -52.16 -64.58
CA PHE A 3 -16.60 -52.99 -63.39
C PHE A 3 -16.01 -52.21 -62.22
N ASN A 4 -16.64 -52.48 -61.08
CA ASN A 4 -16.34 -52.08 -59.71
C ASN A 4 -15.13 -52.89 -59.17
N LYS A 5 -14.33 -52.32 -58.25
CA LYS A 5 -13.73 -53.10 -57.13
C LYS A 5 -13.14 -52.20 -56.02
N ILE A 6 -13.59 -52.53 -54.81
CA ILE A 6 -13.26 -51.97 -53.49
C ILE A 6 -11.98 -52.62 -52.95
N SER A 7 -11.16 -51.87 -52.19
CA SER A 7 -10.25 -52.41 -51.14
C SER A 7 -9.63 -51.27 -50.32
N LYS A 8 -10.17 -50.93 -49.14
CA LYS A 8 -9.58 -51.11 -47.79
C LYS A 8 -8.08 -50.76 -47.63
N GLY A 9 -7.79 -49.82 -46.72
CA GLY A 9 -6.47 -49.64 -46.11
C GLY A 9 -6.35 -48.38 -45.25
N ILE A 10 -6.45 -48.54 -43.93
CA ILE A 10 -6.26 -47.55 -42.85
C ILE A 10 -4.75 -47.26 -42.66
N LEU A 11 -4.37 -46.03 -42.24
CA LEU A 11 -3.28 -45.65 -41.28
C LEU A 11 -2.91 -44.16 -41.49
N PHE A 12 -3.40 -43.21 -40.69
CA PHE A 12 -2.87 -42.75 -39.38
C PHE A 12 -1.44 -42.20 -39.44
N SER A 13 -1.28 -40.87 -39.38
CA SER A 13 -0.45 -40.18 -38.37
C SER A 13 -0.45 -38.67 -38.62
N GLY A 14 -1.24 -37.94 -37.82
CA GLY A 14 -1.14 -36.49 -37.70
C GLY A 14 0.03 -36.14 -36.79
N LEU A 15 0.97 -35.32 -37.28
CA LEU A 15 2.03 -34.77 -36.46
C LEU A 15 1.48 -33.54 -35.73
N LEU A 16 1.08 -33.78 -34.48
CA LEU A 16 0.57 -32.80 -33.53
C LEU A 16 1.72 -31.88 -33.08
N ALA A 17 1.63 -30.60 -33.42
CA ALA A 17 2.54 -29.57 -32.94
C ALA A 17 2.32 -29.36 -31.42
N THR A 18 3.26 -29.84 -30.60
CA THR A 18 3.26 -29.56 -29.16
C THR A 18 3.80 -28.15 -28.93
N LEU A 19 2.89 -27.18 -28.81
CA LEU A 19 3.16 -25.90 -28.17
C LEU A 19 3.43 -26.16 -26.69
N ALA A 20 4.71 -26.16 -26.31
CA ALA A 20 5.12 -26.13 -24.92
C ALA A 20 4.82 -24.73 -24.36
N VAL A 21 3.60 -24.52 -23.87
CA VAL A 21 3.31 -23.40 -22.98
C VAL A 21 4.02 -23.68 -21.67
N THR A 22 5.14 -23.01 -21.44
CA THR A 22 5.79 -22.97 -20.13
C THR A 22 4.88 -22.16 -19.22
N SER A 23 3.90 -22.84 -18.62
CA SER A 23 3.12 -22.29 -17.52
C SER A 23 4.08 -22.11 -16.36
N CYS A 24 4.75 -20.96 -16.31
CA CYS A 24 5.27 -20.42 -15.07
C CYS A 24 4.10 -20.38 -14.11
N LYS A 25 4.02 -21.36 -13.20
CA LYS A 25 3.16 -21.25 -12.05
C LYS A 25 3.72 -20.06 -11.26
N LYS A 26 3.07 -18.90 -11.38
CA LYS A 26 3.18 -17.92 -10.30
C LYS A 26 2.63 -18.67 -9.09
N GLU A 27 3.49 -18.99 -8.13
CA GLU A 27 3.00 -19.37 -6.82
C GLU A 27 2.07 -18.24 -6.39
N ALA A 28 0.86 -18.61 -5.98
CA ALA A 28 -0.07 -17.64 -5.43
C ALA A 28 0.62 -17.05 -4.19
N PRO A 29 0.56 -15.72 -3.98
CA PRO A 29 1.07 -15.14 -2.74
C PRO A 29 0.39 -15.88 -1.57
N HIS A 30 1.21 -16.32 -0.62
CA HIS A 30 0.72 -16.99 0.57
C HIS A 30 -0.04 -15.96 1.40
N HIS A 31 -1.38 -16.03 1.36
CA HIS A 31 -2.24 -15.27 2.27
C HIS A 31 -1.94 -15.69 3.71
N ASN A 32 -1.10 -14.92 4.41
CA ASN A 32 -0.71 -15.19 5.79
C ASN A 32 -1.75 -14.55 6.71
N HIS A 33 -2.80 -15.29 7.06
CA HIS A 33 -3.97 -14.78 7.80
C HIS A 33 -3.78 -14.59 9.31
N ASP A 34 -2.54 -14.68 9.82
CA ASP A 34 -2.24 -14.47 11.24
C ASP A 34 -1.32 -13.24 11.36
N ASN A 35 -1.90 -12.10 11.76
CA ASN A 35 -1.21 -10.87 12.21
C ASN A 35 0.05 -10.54 11.40
N GLU A 36 -0.13 -9.92 10.23
CA GLU A 36 0.94 -9.54 9.30
C GLU A 36 2.17 -9.02 10.06
N GLU A 37 3.23 -9.83 10.12
CA GLU A 37 4.46 -9.50 10.83
C GLU A 37 5.31 -8.58 9.94
N TYR A 38 5.35 -7.28 10.28
CA TYR A 38 6.19 -6.31 9.60
C TYR A 38 7.56 -6.21 10.28
N ASP A 39 8.65 -6.27 9.51
CA ASP A 39 10.00 -6.04 10.05
C ASP A 39 10.61 -4.70 9.60
N LYS A 40 9.97 -4.03 8.64
CA LYS A 40 10.44 -2.75 8.12
C LYS A 40 9.34 -1.98 7.41
N ILE A 41 9.28 -0.68 7.67
CA ILE A 41 8.34 0.25 7.03
C ILE A 41 9.13 1.39 6.42
N LYS A 42 8.85 1.77 5.17
CA LYS A 42 9.38 3.00 4.57
C LYS A 42 8.25 3.96 4.28
N VAL A 43 8.44 5.20 4.71
CA VAL A 43 7.52 6.30 4.40
C VAL A 43 8.25 7.32 3.55
N HIS A 44 7.71 7.57 2.35
CA HIS A 44 8.22 8.58 1.43
C HIS A 44 7.24 9.75 1.37
N LEU A 45 7.75 10.96 1.55
CA LEU A 45 7.05 12.21 1.30
C LEU A 45 7.64 12.85 0.05
N ILE A 46 6.95 12.72 -1.08
CA ILE A 46 7.37 13.25 -2.38
C ILE A 46 6.69 14.62 -2.56
N ALA A 47 7.46 15.71 -2.61
CA ALA A 47 6.91 17.05 -2.66
C ALA A 47 6.14 17.28 -3.96
N LEU A 48 4.97 17.92 -3.85
CA LEU A 48 4.12 18.25 -4.99
C LEU A 48 4.28 19.73 -5.39
N ASP A 49 4.28 20.00 -6.69
CA ASP A 49 4.20 21.36 -7.23
C ASP A 49 2.79 21.95 -7.09
N VAL A 50 2.61 23.20 -7.51
CA VAL A 50 1.30 23.89 -7.45
C VAL A 50 0.24 23.28 -8.37
N ALA A 51 0.67 22.55 -9.41
CA ALA A 51 -0.21 21.82 -10.31
C ALA A 51 -0.53 20.40 -9.78
N GLY A 52 0.10 19.97 -8.69
CA GLY A 52 -0.06 18.65 -8.08
C GLY A 52 0.86 17.58 -8.66
N ASN A 53 1.84 17.93 -9.49
CA ASN A 53 2.81 16.97 -10.03
C ASN A 53 3.90 16.68 -8.99
N GLN A 54 4.43 15.46 -9.02
CA GLN A 54 5.56 15.07 -8.19
C GLN A 54 6.83 15.79 -8.63
N SER A 55 7.54 16.38 -7.68
CA SER A 55 8.90 16.87 -7.86
C SER A 55 9.93 15.76 -7.59
N GLN A 56 11.22 16.08 -7.76
CA GLN A 56 12.31 15.17 -7.38
C GLN A 56 12.65 15.25 -5.88
N ASP A 57 12.07 16.20 -5.13
CA ASP A 57 12.32 16.36 -3.70
C ASP A 57 11.51 15.30 -2.92
N THR A 58 12.23 14.36 -2.32
CA THR A 58 11.64 13.24 -1.57
C THR A 58 12.33 13.10 -0.21
N VAL A 59 11.54 13.15 0.85
CA VAL A 59 11.97 12.80 2.21
C VAL A 59 11.60 11.36 2.46
N SER A 60 12.54 10.54 2.92
CA SER A 60 12.31 9.12 3.20
C SER A 60 12.68 8.80 4.65
N ILE A 61 11.78 8.11 5.34
CA ILE A 61 11.94 7.67 6.72
C ILE A 61 11.74 6.15 6.73
N THR A 62 12.70 5.42 7.29
CA THR A 62 12.61 3.96 7.46
C THR A 62 12.42 3.64 8.93
N TYR A 63 11.51 2.74 9.25
CA TYR A 63 11.31 2.16 10.57
C TYR A 63 11.75 0.71 10.53
N ASP A 64 12.47 0.27 11.56
CA ASP A 64 12.81 -1.14 11.75
C ASP A 64 11.69 -1.90 12.49
N ALA A 65 11.91 -3.19 12.76
CA ALA A 65 10.97 -4.07 13.46
C ALA A 65 10.66 -3.61 14.90
N HIS A 66 11.50 -2.76 15.51
CA HIS A 66 11.27 -2.19 16.83
C HIS A 66 10.50 -0.86 16.76
N GLY A 67 10.27 -0.34 15.56
CA GLY A 67 9.65 0.96 15.33
C GLY A 67 10.64 2.13 15.40
N ASP A 68 11.95 1.88 15.41
CA ASP A 68 12.96 2.93 15.45
C ASP A 68 13.12 3.58 14.07
N ALA A 69 12.95 4.90 14.03
CA ALA A 69 12.99 5.68 12.80
C ALA A 69 14.42 6.09 12.40
N SER A 70 14.72 5.97 11.11
CA SER A 70 15.95 6.42 10.47
C SER A 70 15.64 7.19 9.17
N PRO A 71 15.92 8.51 9.10
CA PRO A 71 16.37 9.35 10.21
C PRO A 71 15.27 9.55 11.27
N ALA A 72 15.67 9.80 12.52
CA ALA A 72 14.73 10.02 13.63
C ALA A 72 13.96 11.36 13.55
N LEU A 73 14.47 12.33 12.78
CA LEU A 73 13.80 13.61 12.51
C LEU A 73 14.08 13.98 11.04
N SER A 74 13.04 14.34 10.31
CA SER A 74 13.16 14.82 8.93
C SER A 74 12.65 16.24 8.77
N THR A 75 13.25 17.01 7.86
CA THR A 75 12.76 18.35 7.51
C THR A 75 11.88 18.28 6.27
N ILE A 76 10.76 19.00 6.29
CA ILE A 76 9.87 19.22 5.14
C ILE A 76 9.69 20.73 4.92
N GLN A 77 9.25 21.11 3.72
CA GLN A 77 8.86 22.48 3.41
C GLN A 77 7.53 22.81 4.09
N ALA A 78 7.47 23.96 4.74
CA ALA A 78 6.26 24.47 5.34
C ALA A 78 5.18 24.75 4.29
N ASN A 79 3.91 24.57 4.69
CA ASN A 79 2.72 24.87 3.87
C ASN A 79 2.73 24.18 2.49
N LYS A 80 3.26 22.95 2.43
CA LYS A 80 3.48 22.19 1.20
C LYS A 80 2.67 20.89 1.21
N SER A 81 2.21 20.48 0.04
CA SER A 81 1.61 19.16 -0.16
C SER A 81 2.64 18.14 -0.62
N TYR A 82 2.47 16.90 -0.17
CA TYR A 82 3.30 15.76 -0.51
C TYR A 82 2.41 14.60 -0.93
N ARG A 83 2.89 13.76 -1.86
CA ARG A 83 2.41 12.39 -1.95
C ARG A 83 3.11 11.59 -0.84
N MET A 84 2.33 10.97 0.02
CA MET A 84 2.80 10.02 1.01
C MET A 84 2.70 8.62 0.42
N LEU A 85 3.81 7.91 0.36
CA LEU A 85 3.87 6.49 0.02
C LEU A 85 4.38 5.71 1.22
N ILE A 86 3.68 4.65 1.58
CA ILE A 86 4.06 3.73 2.66
C ILE A 86 4.35 2.36 2.04
N GLU A 87 5.58 1.89 2.19
CA GLU A 87 6.00 0.55 1.79
C GLU A 87 6.20 -0.31 3.04
N LEU A 88 5.66 -1.52 3.00
CA LEU A 88 5.70 -2.48 4.09
C LEU A 88 6.51 -3.69 3.64
N TYR A 89 7.36 -4.18 4.53
CA TYR A 89 8.23 -5.32 4.29
C TYR A 89 8.12 -6.34 5.42
N ALA A 90 8.26 -7.60 5.05
CA ALA A 90 8.41 -8.73 5.95
C ALA A 90 9.50 -9.66 5.40
N HIS A 91 10.50 -9.99 6.21
CA HIS A 91 11.66 -10.77 5.80
C HIS A 91 12.36 -10.19 4.56
N ASP A 92 12.49 -8.86 4.51
CA ASP A 92 12.99 -8.07 3.38
C ASP A 92 12.19 -8.13 2.07
N GLU A 93 11.06 -8.85 2.03
CA GLU A 93 10.16 -8.90 0.88
C GLU A 93 9.04 -7.85 1.00
N PRO A 94 8.65 -7.17 -0.09
CA PRO A 94 7.55 -6.21 -0.07
C PRO A 94 6.19 -6.89 0.02
N ILE A 95 5.36 -6.48 0.97
CA ILE A 95 4.06 -7.11 1.25
C ILE A 95 2.84 -6.23 0.96
N ASN A 96 3.02 -5.01 0.45
CA ASN A 96 1.91 -4.12 0.09
C ASN A 96 0.84 -4.78 -0.80
N ASN A 97 1.21 -5.74 -1.66
CA ASN A 97 0.25 -6.44 -2.52
C ASN A 97 -0.76 -7.28 -1.73
N GLU A 98 -0.39 -7.79 -0.56
CA GLU A 98 -1.28 -8.56 0.32
C GLU A 98 -2.33 -7.62 0.93
N ILE A 99 -1.88 -6.50 1.52
CA ILE A 99 -2.76 -5.42 2.01
C ILE A 99 -3.72 -4.91 0.92
N ILE A 100 -3.24 -4.77 -0.32
CA ILE A 100 -4.04 -4.32 -1.46
C ILE A 100 -5.05 -5.39 -1.88
N ALA A 101 -4.70 -6.68 -1.81
CA ALA A 101 -5.63 -7.77 -2.10
C ALA A 101 -6.80 -7.77 -1.10
N ASP A 102 -6.51 -7.48 0.17
CA ASP A 102 -7.49 -7.38 1.26
C ASP A 102 -7.84 -5.93 1.60
N ALA A 103 -7.92 -5.08 0.57
CA ALA A 103 -8.19 -3.65 0.71
C ALA A 103 -9.44 -3.34 1.53
N ALA A 104 -10.47 -4.19 1.50
CA ALA A 104 -11.71 -3.94 2.25
C ALA A 104 -11.50 -3.89 3.78
N GLU A 105 -10.45 -4.52 4.28
CA GLU A 105 -10.20 -4.70 5.72
C GLU A 105 -9.10 -3.80 6.27
N HIS A 106 -8.36 -3.08 5.42
CA HIS A 106 -7.16 -2.33 5.80
C HIS A 106 -7.30 -0.82 5.65
N LYS A 107 -7.01 -0.06 6.71
CA LYS A 107 -7.02 1.41 6.65
C LYS A 107 -6.01 2.07 7.58
N PHE A 108 -5.19 2.95 7.03
CA PHE A 108 -4.41 3.93 7.77
C PHE A 108 -5.26 5.13 8.21
N PHE A 109 -5.09 5.50 9.47
CA PHE A 109 -5.51 6.77 10.03
C PHE A 109 -4.28 7.64 10.31
N PHE A 110 -4.42 8.95 10.14
CA PHE A 110 -3.34 9.92 10.30
C PHE A 110 -3.72 11.01 11.29
N PHE A 111 -2.91 11.15 12.35
CA PHE A 111 -3.13 12.15 13.41
C PHE A 111 -1.90 13.05 13.52
N ALA A 112 -2.11 14.35 13.55
CA ALA A 112 -1.01 15.31 13.63
C ALA A 112 -0.93 15.98 15.01
N THR A 113 0.27 16.34 15.45
CA THR A 113 0.52 17.24 16.57
C THR A 113 1.46 18.36 16.10
N PRO A 114 1.04 19.65 16.16
CA PRO A 114 -0.32 20.09 16.48
C PRO A 114 -1.35 19.55 15.48
N SER A 115 -2.62 19.43 15.89
CA SER A 115 -3.68 18.89 15.01
C SER A 115 -3.88 19.71 13.73
N SER A 116 -3.50 20.98 13.75
CA SER A 116 -3.48 21.88 12.60
C SER A 116 -2.28 21.68 11.65
N ALA A 117 -1.35 20.76 11.93
CA ALA A 117 -0.18 20.54 11.08
C ALA A 117 -0.52 19.78 9.80
N ILE A 118 -1.57 18.96 9.79
CA ILE A 118 -2.16 18.41 8.56
C ILE A 118 -3.46 19.15 8.28
N SER A 119 -3.47 19.97 7.24
CA SER A 119 -4.67 20.69 6.78
C SER A 119 -5.63 19.79 6.00
N ASN A 120 -5.10 18.75 5.34
CA ASN A 120 -5.89 17.79 4.58
C ASN A 120 -5.09 16.51 4.30
N TYR A 121 -5.79 15.38 4.20
CA TYR A 121 -5.29 14.13 3.64
C TYR A 121 -6.32 13.54 2.68
N VAL A 122 -5.86 13.09 1.51
CA VAL A 122 -6.70 12.43 0.49
C VAL A 122 -6.07 11.08 0.16
N TYR A 123 -6.86 10.01 0.26
CA TYR A 123 -6.44 8.69 -0.19
C TYR A 123 -6.39 8.65 -1.72
N ASN A 124 -5.31 8.11 -2.28
CA ASN A 124 -5.15 7.87 -3.71
C ASN A 124 -5.29 6.38 -4.09
N ASP A 125 -5.56 5.53 -3.10
CA ASP A 125 -5.84 4.11 -3.22
C ASP A 125 -7.29 3.80 -2.77
N ASP A 126 -7.62 2.53 -2.56
CA ASP A 126 -8.94 2.05 -2.12
C ASP A 126 -9.26 2.39 -0.65
N ASN A 127 -8.99 3.65 -0.27
CA ASN A 127 -9.16 4.19 1.05
C ASN A 127 -8.32 3.44 2.10
N ILE A 128 -7.15 2.93 1.69
CA ILE A 128 -6.19 2.18 2.51
C ILE A 128 -5.20 3.16 3.13
N GLY A 129 -4.55 4.02 2.34
CA GLY A 129 -3.57 5.01 2.80
C GLY A 129 -2.12 4.56 2.67
N LEU A 130 -1.85 3.55 1.84
CA LEU A 130 -0.51 3.24 1.34
C LEU A 130 -0.05 4.27 0.32
N ASP A 131 -0.99 4.86 -0.42
CA ASP A 131 -0.78 6.01 -1.30
C ASP A 131 -1.81 7.10 -1.00
N GLY A 132 -1.32 8.30 -0.70
CA GLY A 132 -2.20 9.45 -0.48
C GLY A 132 -1.50 10.77 -0.69
N LYS A 133 -2.29 11.84 -0.66
CA LYS A 133 -1.83 13.22 -0.67
C LYS A 133 -2.04 13.84 0.70
N VAL A 134 -0.95 14.20 1.38
CA VAL A 134 -0.97 14.95 2.63
C VAL A 134 -0.65 16.42 2.37
N SER A 135 -1.35 17.34 3.01
CA SER A 135 -1.08 18.78 2.93
C SER A 135 -0.72 19.31 4.31
N PHE A 136 0.54 19.69 4.48
CA PHE A 136 1.03 20.25 5.73
C PHE A 136 0.75 21.75 5.81
N SER A 137 0.58 22.25 7.04
CA SER A 137 0.39 23.66 7.34
C SER A 137 1.16 24.08 8.58
N GLY A 138 1.61 25.33 8.60
CA GLY A 138 2.38 25.89 9.71
C GLY A 138 3.88 25.65 9.60
N LEU A 139 4.59 25.97 10.69
CA LEU A 139 6.04 25.93 10.83
C LEU A 139 6.42 25.20 12.12
N GLY A 140 7.64 24.67 12.18
CA GLY A 140 8.22 24.09 13.38
C GLY A 140 8.03 22.58 13.49
N ALA A 141 8.07 22.08 14.74
CA ALA A 141 7.98 20.64 15.00
C ALA A 141 6.57 20.10 14.73
N ILE A 142 6.51 18.99 13.98
CA ILE A 142 5.29 18.29 13.61
C ILE A 142 5.50 16.82 13.93
N LYS A 143 4.52 16.20 14.61
CA LYS A 143 4.44 14.74 14.72
C LYS A 143 3.26 14.26 13.91
N VAL A 144 3.44 13.23 13.07
CA VAL A 144 2.34 12.55 12.38
C VAL A 144 2.32 11.09 12.81
N GLN A 145 1.29 10.70 13.54
CA GLN A 145 1.00 9.28 13.78
C GLN A 145 0.33 8.69 12.55
N ALA A 146 0.88 7.60 12.03
CA ALA A 146 0.26 6.77 11.00
C ALA A 146 -0.10 5.41 11.63
N LEU A 147 -1.40 5.09 11.66
CA LEU A 147 -1.96 3.94 12.33
C LEU A 147 -2.72 3.05 11.34
N LEU A 148 -2.22 1.84 11.05
CA LEU A 148 -2.93 0.84 10.26
C LEU A 148 -3.90 0.05 11.15
N ARG A 149 -5.13 -0.08 10.69
CA ARG A 149 -6.14 -0.99 11.22
C ARG A 149 -6.39 -2.13 10.24
N HIS A 150 -6.51 -3.35 10.75
CA HIS A 150 -6.96 -4.54 10.03
C HIS A 150 -8.30 -5.03 10.58
N GLY A 151 -9.17 -5.55 9.73
CA GLY A 151 -10.48 -6.11 10.08
C GLY A 151 -11.52 -5.06 10.50
N LEU A 152 -11.34 -3.80 10.13
CA LEU A 152 -12.33 -2.75 10.42
C LEU A 152 -13.46 -2.72 9.38
N ASP A 153 -14.66 -2.29 9.79
CA ASP A 153 -15.73 -1.93 8.87
C ASP A 153 -15.46 -0.55 8.25
N LYS A 154 -14.93 -0.54 7.04
CA LYS A 154 -14.68 0.69 6.27
C LYS A 154 -15.93 1.49 5.95
N SER A 155 -17.13 0.91 6.04
CA SER A 155 -18.39 1.63 5.81
C SER A 155 -18.90 2.34 7.06
N HIS A 156 -18.33 2.03 8.24
CA HIS A 156 -18.71 2.65 9.50
C HIS A 156 -18.41 4.17 9.47
N ALA A 157 -19.29 4.98 10.09
CA ALA A 157 -19.17 6.44 10.07
C ALA A 157 -17.82 6.93 10.64
N ASP A 158 -17.36 6.29 11.73
CA ASP A 158 -16.08 6.61 12.36
C ASP A 158 -14.85 6.16 11.54
N ALA A 159 -15.01 5.42 10.44
CA ALA A 159 -13.94 5.04 9.52
C ALA A 159 -13.82 5.97 8.30
N GLN A 160 -14.73 6.94 8.12
CA GLN A 160 -14.77 7.76 6.90
C GLN A 160 -13.66 8.83 6.88
N ALA A 161 -13.43 9.49 8.02
CA ALA A 161 -12.41 10.53 8.13
C ALA A 161 -11.02 9.92 8.38
N TYR A 162 -10.00 10.45 7.70
CA TYR A 162 -8.61 9.98 7.86
C TYR A 162 -8.06 10.17 9.28
N ASN A 163 -8.60 11.13 10.02
CA ASN A 163 -8.18 11.52 11.38
C ASN A 163 -9.31 11.32 12.41
N SER A 164 -10.23 10.39 12.16
CA SER A 164 -11.30 10.09 13.11
C SER A 164 -10.72 9.70 14.47
N THR A 165 -11.04 10.44 15.53
CA THR A 165 -10.58 10.14 16.89
C THR A 165 -11.29 8.93 17.51
N ASN A 166 -12.37 8.46 16.88
CA ASN A 166 -13.22 7.35 17.32
C ASN A 166 -13.07 6.12 16.40
N TYR A 167 -11.98 6.04 15.63
CA TYR A 167 -11.75 4.99 14.63
C TYR A 167 -11.94 3.56 15.18
N GLN A 168 -11.75 3.34 16.49
CA GLN A 168 -11.92 2.04 17.15
C GLN A 168 -13.36 1.54 17.09
N ASN A 169 -14.36 2.43 17.01
CA ASN A 169 -15.77 2.06 16.89
C ASN A 169 -16.07 1.30 15.59
N ALA A 170 -15.21 1.43 14.57
CA ALA A 170 -15.32 0.68 13.33
C ALA A 170 -14.85 -0.79 13.46
N GLY A 171 -14.40 -1.23 14.64
CA GLY A 171 -13.89 -2.60 14.84
C GLY A 171 -12.47 -2.81 14.31
N GLY A 172 -11.99 -4.05 14.36
CA GLY A 172 -10.64 -4.46 13.94
C GLY A 172 -9.55 -4.42 15.03
N SER A 173 -8.29 -4.64 14.63
CA SER A 173 -7.07 -4.53 15.44
C SER A 173 -6.11 -3.48 14.90
N ASN A 174 -5.15 -3.04 15.74
CA ASN A 174 -4.06 -2.18 15.28
C ASN A 174 -2.92 -3.08 14.81
N ASP A 175 -2.45 -2.83 13.60
CA ASP A 175 -1.36 -3.59 12.98
C ASP A 175 -0.06 -2.79 13.00
N ILE A 176 -0.13 -1.52 12.61
CA ILE A 176 1.01 -0.60 12.59
C ILE A 176 0.65 0.65 13.35
N ASN A 177 1.59 1.17 14.14
CA ASN A 177 1.48 2.46 14.82
C ASN A 177 2.85 3.15 14.88
N ILE A 178 3.16 3.95 13.85
CA ILE A 178 4.42 4.67 13.75
C ILE A 178 4.19 6.18 13.88
N THR A 179 5.23 6.90 14.30
CA THR A 179 5.22 8.36 14.35
C THR A 179 6.32 8.93 13.47
N LEU A 180 5.94 9.77 12.51
CA LEU A 180 6.86 10.60 11.75
C LEU A 180 7.15 11.85 12.56
N ASP A 181 8.39 11.99 13.01
CA ASP A 181 8.89 13.21 13.60
C ASP A 181 9.45 14.11 12.49
N LEU A 182 8.79 15.23 12.28
CA LEU A 182 9.05 16.17 11.19
C LEU A 182 9.34 17.58 11.71
N LYS A 183 10.06 18.36 10.93
CA LYS A 183 10.22 19.80 11.11
C LYS A 183 9.82 20.52 9.82
N ALA A 184 8.79 21.36 9.87
CA ALA A 184 8.42 22.24 8.77
C ALA A 184 9.23 23.54 8.83
N GLU A 185 9.91 23.86 7.73
CA GLU A 185 10.71 25.08 7.56
C GLU A 185 10.30 25.87 6.32
#